data_AF-A0A9P7GH27-F1
#
_entry.id   AF-A0A9P7GH27-F1
#
_cell.length_a   1.000
_cell.length_b   1.000
_cell.length_c   1.000
_cell.angle_alpha   90.00
_cell.angle_beta   90.00
_cell.angle_gamma   90.00
#
_symmetry.space_group_name_H-M   'P 1'
#
loop_
_entity.id
_entity.type
_entity.pdbx_description
1 polymer ?
#
loop_
_entity_poly.entity_id
_entity_poly.type
_entity_poly.pdbx_seq_one_letter_code
_entity_poly.pdbx_strand_id
1 'polypeptide(L)'
;MLIAHRTITMYSLADDNRGAPGVDWLHDPIYFIKYERTASFGWNAVQNWVRQTDGAPEAGTFVYRHHVPYQRIFLAIRNFILSKNLTRNNIVQWLNVALGELGIPPDPTLHADPRASRLQFDVWAQWAIEAVLDWRYNVFYGPGTNDHAGTQLDWPHGGVNETMQTKRLMEAGQLLKSVVGVSLDQIVPLGD
;
A
#
# COMPACT_ATOMS: atom_id res chain seq x y z
N MET A 1 4.38 17.44 -5.14
CA MET A 1 3.21 17.14 -4.29
C MET A 1 3.56 15.90 -3.48
N LEU A 2 3.75 16.03 -2.17
CA LEU A 2 4.18 14.92 -1.30
C LEU A 2 2.94 14.16 -0.82
N ILE A 3 2.79 12.92 -1.25
CA ILE A 3 1.77 12.00 -0.73
C ILE A 3 2.29 11.49 0.62
N ALA A 4 1.42 11.49 1.62
CA ALA A 4 1.84 11.33 2.99
C ALA A 4 2.03 9.88 3.41
N HIS A 5 2.96 9.66 4.33
CA HIS A 5 3.15 8.38 5.00
C HIS A 5 2.10 8.24 6.10
N ARG A 6 2.00 7.04 6.66
CA ARG A 6 1.04 6.80 7.73
C ARG A 6 1.58 5.88 8.82
N THR A 7 1.42 6.29 10.08
CA THR A 7 1.57 5.38 11.21
C THR A 7 0.43 4.36 11.15
N ILE A 8 0.77 3.08 11.07
CA ILE A 8 -0.19 1.98 11.11
C ILE A 8 -0.01 1.28 12.46
N THR A 9 -1.07 1.23 13.26
CA THR A 9 -1.06 0.50 14.53
C THR A 9 -2.24 -0.45 14.58
N MET A 10 -1.97 -1.71 14.90
CA MET A 10 -2.99 -2.77 14.91
C MET A 10 -3.32 -3.17 16.33
N TYR A 11 -4.61 -3.26 16.63
CA TYR A 11 -5.16 -3.54 17.95
C TYR A 11 -5.99 -4.82 17.93
N SER A 12 -5.76 -5.69 18.90
CA SER A 12 -6.65 -6.76 19.32
C SER A 12 -7.52 -6.32 20.50
N LEU A 13 -8.59 -7.05 20.80
CA LEU A 13 -9.46 -6.72 21.94
C LEU A 13 -8.71 -6.76 23.28
N ALA A 14 -7.69 -7.60 23.40
CA ALA A 14 -6.84 -7.66 24.60
C ALA A 14 -6.01 -6.37 24.78
N ASP A 15 -5.65 -5.71 23.69
CA ASP A 15 -4.91 -4.46 23.71
C ASP A 15 -5.74 -3.31 24.29
N ASP A 16 -7.04 -3.32 24.02
CA ASP A 16 -7.98 -2.31 24.51
C ASP A 16 -8.32 -2.52 26.00
N ASN A 17 -8.26 -3.78 26.47
CA ASN A 17 -8.56 -4.17 27.85
C ASN A 17 -7.37 -4.07 28.81
N ARG A 18 -6.40 -3.18 28.56
CA ARG A 18 -5.22 -2.90 29.41
C ARG A 18 -4.32 -4.11 29.71
N GLY A 19 -4.23 -5.06 28.78
CA GLY A 19 -3.17 -6.09 28.84
C GLY A 19 -3.29 -7.02 30.03
N ALA A 20 -4.29 -7.91 30.01
CA ALA A 20 -4.26 -9.10 30.86
C ALA A 20 -2.90 -9.80 30.66
N PRO A 21 -2.10 -10.01 31.72
CA PRO A 21 -0.82 -10.69 31.60
C PRO A 21 -1.01 -12.12 31.06
N GLY A 22 -0.17 -12.53 30.11
CA GLY A 22 -0.15 -13.91 29.58
C GLY A 22 -1.01 -14.15 28.33
N VAL A 23 -1.53 -13.11 27.68
CA VAL A 23 -2.24 -13.25 26.39
C VAL A 23 -1.24 -13.46 25.26
N ASP A 24 -1.50 -14.48 24.44
CA ASP A 24 -0.78 -14.79 23.21
C ASP A 24 -1.11 -13.76 22.12
N TRP A 25 -0.53 -12.57 22.28
CA TRP A 25 -0.81 -11.38 21.47
C TRP A 25 -0.58 -11.57 19.96
N LEU A 26 0.14 -12.63 19.56
CA LEU A 26 0.37 -12.97 18.15
C LEU A 26 -0.80 -13.67 17.49
N HIS A 27 -1.54 -14.44 18.27
CA HIS A 27 -2.69 -15.23 17.83
C HIS A 27 -4.02 -14.54 18.13
N ASP A 28 -3.97 -13.38 18.77
CA ASP A 28 -5.13 -12.51 18.92
C ASP A 28 -5.53 -11.89 17.56
N PRO A 29 -6.82 -12.01 17.16
CA PRO A 29 -7.33 -11.33 15.97
C PRO A 29 -7.26 -9.81 16.10
N ILE A 30 -6.89 -9.15 14.99
CA ILE A 30 -6.95 -7.70 14.88
C ILE A 30 -8.40 -7.26 14.67
N TYR A 31 -8.89 -6.39 15.57
CA TYR A 31 -10.24 -5.82 15.48
C TYR A 31 -10.24 -4.36 15.00
N PHE A 32 -9.11 -3.66 15.17
CA PHE A 32 -8.99 -2.25 14.80
C PHE A 32 -7.60 -1.94 14.28
N ILE A 33 -7.54 -1.09 13.25
CA ILE A 33 -6.31 -0.57 12.68
C ILE A 33 -6.39 0.95 12.72
N LYS A 34 -5.55 1.56 13.56
CA LYS A 34 -5.36 3.01 13.60
C LYS A 34 -4.43 3.41 12.48
N TYR A 35 -4.72 4.58 11.93
CA TYR A 35 -4.03 5.10 10.78
C TYR A 35 -3.91 6.62 10.84
N GLU A 36 -2.68 7.12 10.88
CA GLU A 36 -2.42 8.57 11.02
C GLU A 36 -1.47 9.06 9.95
N ARG A 37 -1.76 10.22 9.36
CA ARG A 37 -0.97 10.83 8.29
C ARG A 37 0.33 11.45 8.83
N THR A 38 1.48 10.93 8.43
CA THR A 38 2.84 11.39 8.76
C THR A 38 3.62 11.82 7.51
N ALA A 39 4.79 12.45 7.71
CA ALA A 39 5.63 12.97 6.63
C ALA A 39 6.28 11.84 5.83
N SER A 40 6.43 12.04 4.52
CA SER A 40 6.83 10.96 3.62
C SER A 40 8.29 10.52 3.74
N PHE A 41 8.57 9.22 3.70
CA PHE A 41 9.91 8.68 3.48
C PHE A 41 10.44 9.07 2.09
N GLY A 42 11.75 8.98 1.87
CA GLY A 42 12.38 9.44 0.64
C GLY A 42 11.97 8.62 -0.60
N TRP A 43 11.26 9.25 -1.53
CA TRP A 43 10.74 8.64 -2.77
C TRP A 43 11.75 8.56 -3.94
N ASN A 44 12.99 9.00 -3.72
CA ASN A 44 13.98 9.18 -4.79
C ASN A 44 14.20 7.91 -5.62
N ALA A 45 14.24 6.73 -5.00
CA ALA A 45 14.44 5.47 -5.70
C ALA A 45 13.27 5.13 -6.64
N VAL A 46 12.03 5.28 -6.16
CA VAL A 46 10.81 5.08 -6.97
C VAL A 46 10.76 6.10 -8.10
N GLN A 47 10.99 7.37 -7.79
CA GLN A 47 10.98 8.47 -8.76
C GLN A 47 12.00 8.27 -9.89
N ASN A 48 13.22 7.84 -9.54
CA ASN A 48 14.27 7.54 -10.51
C ASN A 48 13.89 6.35 -11.40
N TRP A 49 13.38 5.27 -10.80
CA TRP A 49 12.94 4.11 -11.56
C TRP A 49 11.80 4.43 -12.52
N VAL A 50 10.78 5.18 -12.06
CA VAL A 50 9.64 5.60 -12.90
C VAL A 50 10.13 6.50 -14.02
N ARG A 51 11.01 7.48 -13.77
CA ARG A 51 11.59 8.32 -14.85
C ARG A 51 12.35 7.52 -15.89
N GLN A 52 13.10 6.51 -15.47
CA GLN A 52 13.85 5.64 -16.39
C GLN A 52 12.91 4.74 -17.20
N THR A 53 11.81 4.29 -16.60
CA THR A 53 10.86 3.36 -17.22
C THR A 53 9.87 4.07 -18.15
N ASP A 54 9.30 5.18 -17.69
CA ASP A 54 8.25 5.94 -18.37
C ASP A 54 8.81 7.03 -19.30
N GLY A 55 10.10 7.36 -19.18
CA GLY A 55 10.71 8.53 -19.84
C GLY A 55 10.27 9.87 -19.22
N ALA A 56 10.83 10.96 -19.72
CA ALA A 56 10.39 12.31 -19.34
C ALA A 56 9.18 12.73 -20.19
N PRO A 57 8.17 13.42 -19.62
CA PRO A 57 7.10 14.00 -20.42
C PRO A 57 7.66 15.12 -21.31
N GLU A 58 7.21 15.18 -22.58
CA GLU A 58 7.71 16.15 -23.57
C GLU A 58 7.45 17.61 -23.19
N ALA A 59 6.30 17.89 -22.58
CA ALA A 59 5.93 19.22 -22.08
C ALA A 59 4.86 19.12 -20.99
N GLY A 60 4.87 20.05 -20.02
CA GLY A 60 3.81 20.20 -19.02
C GLY A 60 4.13 19.62 -17.64
N THR A 61 3.16 18.91 -17.05
CA THR A 61 3.12 18.57 -15.62
C THR A 61 4.15 17.51 -15.22
N PHE A 62 5.13 17.91 -14.41
CA PHE A 62 6.17 17.03 -13.83
C PHE A 62 5.76 16.48 -12.46
N VAL A 63 4.68 15.70 -12.42
CA VAL A 63 4.14 15.14 -11.18
C VAL A 63 4.11 13.63 -11.26
N TYR A 64 4.51 12.98 -10.17
CA TYR A 64 4.31 11.56 -9.97
C TYR A 64 2.92 11.31 -9.41
N ARG A 65 2.24 10.32 -9.98
CA ARG A 65 0.87 9.96 -9.65
C ARG A 65 0.78 8.47 -9.38
N HIS A 66 -0.15 8.07 -8.53
CA HIS A 66 -0.52 6.67 -8.37
C HIS A 66 -1.69 6.35 -9.28
N HIS A 67 -1.59 5.26 -10.04
CA HIS A 67 -2.68 4.80 -10.88
C HIS A 67 -3.86 4.29 -10.04
N VAL A 68 -3.60 3.30 -9.18
CA VAL A 68 -4.51 2.92 -8.11
C VAL A 68 -4.23 3.81 -6.90
N PRO A 69 -5.18 4.64 -6.45
CA PRO A 69 -4.93 5.55 -5.34
C PRO A 69 -4.48 4.83 -4.07
N TYR A 70 -3.50 5.42 -3.42
CA TYR A 70 -2.92 4.95 -2.16
C TYR A 70 -4.01 4.61 -1.11
N GLN A 71 -5.01 5.47 -0.95
CA GLN A 71 -6.12 5.26 -0.01
C GLN A 71 -6.94 4.01 -0.35
N ARG A 72 -7.16 3.72 -1.64
CA ARG A 72 -7.93 2.54 -2.07
C ARG A 72 -7.18 1.26 -1.74
N ILE A 73 -5.88 1.20 -2.02
CA ILE A 73 -5.06 0.04 -1.66
C ILE A 73 -5.08 -0.17 -0.14
N PHE A 74 -4.91 0.90 0.66
CA PHE A 74 -4.94 0.80 2.12
C PHE A 74 -6.27 0.28 2.64
N LEU A 75 -7.39 0.82 2.15
CA LEU A 75 -8.72 0.37 2.56
C LEU A 75 -8.97 -1.10 2.18
N ALA A 76 -8.48 -1.55 1.02
CA ALA A 76 -8.57 -2.95 0.63
C ALA A 76 -7.80 -3.86 1.60
N ILE A 77 -6.55 -3.50 1.94
CA ILE A 77 -5.73 -4.21 2.93
C ILE A 77 -6.40 -4.24 4.30
N ARG A 78 -6.85 -3.08 4.79
CA ARG A 78 -7.56 -2.96 6.07
C ARG A 78 -8.80 -3.86 6.11
N ASN A 79 -9.64 -3.78 5.07
CA ASN A 79 -10.87 -4.56 5.02
C ASN A 79 -10.58 -6.06 4.93
N PHE A 80 -9.52 -6.47 4.22
CA PHE A 80 -9.06 -7.85 4.19
C PHE A 80 -8.69 -8.35 5.59
N ILE A 81 -7.80 -7.62 6.29
CA ILE A 81 -7.34 -7.98 7.64
C ILE A 81 -8.53 -8.12 8.60
N LEU A 82 -9.41 -7.13 8.62
CA LEU A 82 -10.54 -7.09 9.56
C LEU A 82 -11.63 -8.12 9.20
N SER A 83 -12.00 -8.25 7.93
CA SER A 83 -13.07 -9.19 7.52
C SER A 83 -12.66 -10.67 7.65
N LYS A 84 -11.36 -10.96 7.58
CA LYS A 84 -10.82 -12.31 7.76
C LYS A 84 -10.42 -12.60 9.20
N ASN A 85 -10.60 -11.64 10.12
CA ASN A 85 -10.16 -11.75 11.52
C ASN A 85 -8.69 -12.20 11.61
N LEU A 86 -7.81 -11.62 10.80
CA LEU A 86 -6.42 -12.07 10.76
C LEU A 86 -5.73 -11.77 12.09
N THR A 87 -4.96 -12.76 12.54
CA THR A 87 -4.01 -12.61 13.64
C THR A 87 -2.73 -11.93 13.15
N ARG A 88 -1.88 -11.46 14.07
CA ARG A 88 -0.58 -10.89 13.70
C ARG A 88 0.30 -11.90 12.96
N ASN A 89 0.29 -13.15 13.38
CA ASN A 89 0.98 -14.24 12.66
C ASN A 89 0.46 -14.40 11.22
N ASN A 90 -0.85 -14.37 11.01
CA ASN A 90 -1.41 -14.45 9.66
C ASN A 90 -1.07 -13.21 8.82
N ILE A 91 -1.03 -12.03 9.43
CA ILE A 91 -0.65 -10.78 8.76
C ILE A 91 0.82 -10.84 8.31
N VAL A 92 1.73 -11.33 9.15
CA VAL A 92 3.14 -11.51 8.76
C VAL A 92 3.26 -12.45 7.57
N GLN A 93 2.59 -13.60 7.61
CA GLN A 93 2.62 -14.58 6.51
C GLN A 93 2.06 -14.00 5.22
N TRP A 94 0.88 -13.35 5.29
CA TRP A 94 0.23 -12.76 4.13
C TRP A 94 1.06 -11.61 3.53
N LEU A 95 1.57 -10.69 4.35
CA LEU A 95 2.40 -9.59 3.86
C LEU A 95 3.70 -10.08 3.23
N ASN A 96 4.36 -11.11 3.78
CA ASN A 96 5.55 -11.68 3.16
C ASN A 96 5.26 -12.27 1.77
N VAL A 97 4.13 -12.96 1.61
CA VAL A 97 3.69 -13.44 0.29
C VAL A 97 3.43 -12.27 -0.65
N ALA A 98 2.70 -11.25 -0.19
CA ALA A 98 2.39 -10.06 -0.97
C ALA A 98 3.65 -9.30 -1.44
N LEU A 99 4.62 -9.10 -0.54
CA LEU A 99 5.90 -8.47 -0.87
C LEU A 99 6.68 -9.30 -1.88
N GLY A 100 6.69 -10.63 -1.74
CA GLY A 100 7.32 -11.55 -2.67
C GLY A 100 6.71 -11.49 -4.08
N GLU A 101 5.38 -11.53 -4.18
CA GLU A 101 4.66 -11.43 -5.46
C GLU A 101 4.86 -10.08 -6.15
N LEU A 102 4.95 -8.99 -5.37
CA LEU A 102 5.23 -7.64 -5.90
C LEU A 102 6.73 -7.41 -6.17
N GLY A 103 7.60 -8.36 -5.85
CA GLY A 103 9.05 -8.22 -5.99
C GLY A 103 9.63 -7.09 -5.14
N ILE A 104 9.04 -6.81 -3.98
CA ILE A 104 9.51 -5.81 -3.02
C ILE A 104 10.54 -6.50 -2.11
N PRO A 105 11.82 -6.09 -2.15
CA PRO A 105 12.84 -6.70 -1.30
C PRO A 105 12.56 -6.35 0.18
N PRO A 106 12.80 -7.29 1.12
CA PRO A 106 12.72 -7.01 2.54
C PRO A 106 13.70 -5.90 2.93
N ASP A 107 13.30 -4.99 3.83
CA ASP A 107 14.24 -4.06 4.43
C ASP A 107 15.21 -4.84 5.35
N PRO A 108 16.53 -4.72 5.17
CA PRO A 108 17.50 -5.50 5.93
C PRO A 108 17.53 -5.14 7.43
N THR A 109 16.97 -3.99 7.80
CA THR A 109 16.89 -3.51 9.20
C THR A 109 15.55 -3.85 9.87
N LEU A 110 14.55 -4.28 9.10
CA LEU A 110 13.24 -4.66 9.61
C LEU A 110 13.02 -6.15 9.41
N HIS A 111 13.04 -6.90 10.51
CA HIS A 111 12.86 -8.34 10.46
C HIS A 111 11.37 -8.71 10.61
N ALA A 112 10.89 -9.55 9.69
CA ALA A 112 9.61 -10.25 9.80
C ALA A 112 9.74 -11.39 10.83
N ASP A 113 10.00 -11.08 12.10
CA ASP A 113 10.00 -12.09 13.16
C ASP A 113 8.64 -12.07 13.84
N PRO A 114 7.83 -13.14 13.69
CA PRO A 114 6.57 -13.25 14.39
C PRO A 114 6.75 -13.32 15.90
N ARG A 115 7.95 -13.56 16.44
CA ARG A 115 8.23 -13.52 17.89
C ARG A 115 8.79 -12.18 18.36
N ALA A 116 8.93 -11.19 17.46
CA ALA A 116 9.40 -9.86 17.80
C ALA A 116 8.45 -9.19 18.81
N SER A 117 8.92 -8.20 19.55
CA SER A 117 8.03 -7.40 20.40
C SER A 117 6.90 -6.74 19.58
N ARG A 118 5.79 -6.40 20.24
CA ARG A 118 4.67 -5.69 19.59
C ARG A 118 5.10 -4.44 18.83
N LEU A 119 6.01 -3.65 19.41
CA LEU A 119 6.56 -2.46 18.78
C LEU A 119 7.27 -2.79 17.46
N GLN A 120 8.08 -3.86 17.45
CA GLN A 120 8.78 -4.31 16.25
C GLN A 120 7.81 -4.83 15.19
N PHE A 121 6.76 -5.56 15.60
CA PHE A 121 5.68 -5.97 14.70
C PHE A 121 5.00 -4.75 14.06
N ASP A 122 4.60 -3.75 14.84
CA ASP A 122 3.89 -2.57 14.32
C ASP A 122 4.76 -1.79 13.33
N VAL A 123 6.06 -1.60 13.64
CA VAL A 123 7.02 -0.95 12.74
C VAL A 123 7.20 -1.73 11.44
N TRP A 124 7.37 -3.06 11.53
CA TRP A 124 7.53 -3.91 10.35
C TRP A 124 6.25 -3.94 9.49
N ALA A 125 5.09 -4.10 10.11
CA ALA A 125 3.80 -4.15 9.43
C ALA A 125 3.47 -2.81 8.76
N GLN A 126 3.81 -1.69 9.41
CA GLN A 126 3.72 -0.36 8.80
C GLN A 126 4.56 -0.28 7.53
N TRP A 127 5.86 -0.60 7.63
CA TRP A 127 6.76 -0.58 6.47
C TRP A 127 6.25 -1.48 5.34
N ALA A 128 5.83 -2.71 5.66
CA ALA A 128 5.39 -3.69 4.67
C ALA A 128 4.13 -3.20 3.93
N ILE A 129 3.16 -2.66 4.66
CA ILE A 129 1.96 -2.08 4.06
C ILE A 129 2.34 -0.85 3.22
N GLU A 130 3.13 0.08 3.75
CA GLU A 130 3.55 1.28 2.99
C GLU A 130 4.31 0.91 1.71
N ALA A 131 5.14 -0.12 1.73
CA ALA A 131 5.85 -0.60 0.54
C ALA A 131 4.89 -1.14 -0.54
N VAL A 132 3.79 -1.80 -0.15
CA VAL A 132 2.72 -2.21 -1.08
C VAL A 132 1.97 -0.99 -1.63
N LEU A 133 1.68 0.01 -0.78
CA LEU A 133 0.97 1.23 -1.18
C LEU A 133 1.78 2.11 -2.15
N ASP A 134 3.09 2.16 -1.95
CA ASP A 134 4.06 2.93 -2.76
C ASP A 134 4.77 2.08 -3.81
N TRP A 135 4.19 0.93 -4.16
CA TRP A 135 4.80 0.02 -5.13
C TRP A 135 5.02 0.70 -6.49
N ARG A 136 6.28 0.76 -6.91
CA ARG A 136 6.75 1.57 -8.05
C ARG A 136 6.03 1.35 -9.37
N TYR A 137 5.53 0.13 -9.62
CA TYR A 137 4.81 -0.20 -10.85
C TYR A 137 3.39 0.37 -10.90
N ASN A 138 2.84 0.82 -9.77
CA ASN A 138 1.59 1.56 -9.70
C ASN A 138 1.78 3.08 -9.85
N VAL A 139 3.02 3.55 -9.96
CA VAL A 139 3.34 4.98 -10.10
C VAL A 139 3.62 5.30 -11.56
N PHE A 140 3.18 6.47 -12.02
CA PHE A 140 3.56 7.02 -13.32
C PHE A 140 3.96 8.48 -13.22
N TYR A 141 4.68 8.95 -14.23
CA TYR A 141 5.20 10.33 -14.29
C TYR A 141 4.55 11.09 -15.44
N GLY A 142 3.80 12.15 -15.12
CA GLY A 142 3.17 13.00 -16.12
C GLY A 142 1.76 13.52 -15.77
N PRO A 143 1.05 14.08 -16.76
CA PRO A 143 -0.37 14.40 -16.66
C PRO A 143 -1.22 13.14 -16.49
N GLY A 144 -2.34 13.28 -15.77
CA GLY A 144 -3.30 12.20 -15.61
C GLY A 144 -4.73 12.71 -15.47
N THR A 145 -5.69 11.79 -15.48
CA THR A 145 -7.14 12.06 -15.39
C THR A 145 -7.58 12.61 -14.02
N ASN A 146 -6.69 12.56 -13.03
CA ASN A 146 -6.91 12.85 -11.60
C ASN A 146 -7.71 11.77 -10.88
N ASP A 147 -7.30 11.52 -9.64
CA ASP A 147 -7.87 10.49 -8.77
C ASP A 147 -9.13 10.94 -8.01
N HIS A 148 -9.58 12.18 -8.20
CA HIS A 148 -10.69 12.79 -7.46
C HIS A 148 -10.57 12.58 -5.94
N ALA A 149 -9.42 12.93 -5.36
CA ALA A 149 -9.11 12.73 -3.94
C ALA A 149 -9.10 11.23 -3.53
N GLY A 150 -8.62 10.38 -4.42
CA GLY A 150 -8.47 8.93 -4.25
C GLY A 150 -9.75 8.13 -4.48
N THR A 151 -10.80 8.76 -5.03
CA THR A 151 -12.08 8.11 -5.33
C THR A 151 -12.13 7.50 -6.72
N GLN A 152 -11.14 7.72 -7.59
CA GLN A 152 -11.07 7.15 -8.94
C GLN A 152 -9.64 6.73 -9.30
N LEU A 153 -9.50 5.87 -10.32
CA LEU A 153 -8.18 5.56 -10.89
C LEU A 153 -7.63 6.80 -11.60
N ASP A 154 -6.34 7.07 -11.43
CA ASP A 154 -5.64 8.10 -12.19
C ASP A 154 -4.98 7.43 -13.40
N TRP A 155 -5.37 7.83 -14.61
CA TRP A 155 -4.81 7.30 -15.85
C TRP A 155 -3.88 8.33 -16.48
N PRO A 156 -2.75 7.93 -17.07
CA PRO A 156 -1.97 8.81 -17.93
C PRO A 156 -2.84 9.45 -19.00
N HIS A 157 -2.62 10.73 -19.29
CA HIS A 157 -3.43 11.43 -20.29
C HIS A 157 -2.67 12.56 -20.98
N GLY A 158 -2.65 12.56 -22.31
CA GLY A 158 -2.08 13.63 -23.13
C GLY A 158 -0.55 13.60 -23.24
N GLY A 159 0.08 12.45 -22.98
CA GLY A 159 1.53 12.26 -23.08
C GLY A 159 1.95 11.27 -24.17
N VAL A 160 3.13 11.43 -24.75
CA VAL A 160 3.64 10.55 -25.84
C VAL A 160 3.79 9.09 -25.41
N ASN A 161 4.02 8.87 -24.11
CA ASN A 161 4.16 7.52 -23.54
C ASN A 161 2.84 7.00 -22.95
N GLU A 162 1.71 7.66 -23.16
CA GLU A 162 0.40 7.30 -22.57
C GLU A 162 0.03 5.84 -22.83
N THR A 163 0.15 5.35 -24.06
CA THR A 163 -0.16 3.95 -24.40
C THR A 163 0.73 2.96 -23.65
N MET A 164 2.03 3.25 -23.56
CA MET A 164 2.99 2.39 -22.86
C MET A 164 2.75 2.39 -21.34
N GLN A 165 2.58 3.57 -20.76
CA GLN A 165 2.29 3.76 -19.35
C GLN A 165 0.98 3.06 -18.99
N THR A 166 -0.09 3.27 -19.77
CA THR A 166 -1.40 2.64 -19.56
C THR A 166 -1.30 1.12 -19.55
N LYS A 167 -0.60 0.52 -20.52
CA LYS A 167 -0.40 -0.94 -20.56
C LYS A 167 0.29 -1.46 -19.30
N ARG A 168 1.42 -0.84 -18.91
CA ARG A 168 2.17 -1.20 -17.68
C ARG A 168 1.29 -1.07 -16.44
N LEU A 169 0.51 0.01 -16.34
CA LEU A 169 -0.35 0.29 -15.19
C LEU A 169 -1.53 -0.68 -15.10
N MET A 170 -2.09 -1.12 -16.22
CA MET A 170 -3.11 -2.18 -16.24
C MET A 170 -2.57 -3.50 -15.71
N GLU A 171 -1.39 -3.92 -16.16
CA GLU A 171 -0.71 -5.13 -15.69
C GLU A 171 -0.40 -5.02 -14.18
N ALA A 172 0.11 -3.87 -13.75
CA ALA A 172 0.38 -3.57 -12.34
C ALA A 172 -0.90 -3.59 -11.48
N GLY A 173 -1.99 -3.00 -11.96
CA GLY A 173 -3.28 -2.99 -11.29
C GLY A 173 -3.87 -4.39 -11.11
N GLN A 174 -3.73 -5.26 -12.13
CA GLN A 174 -4.14 -6.66 -12.03
C GLN A 174 -3.33 -7.44 -11.00
N LEU A 175 -2.01 -7.25 -10.96
CA LEU A 175 -1.16 -7.89 -9.95
C LEU A 175 -1.46 -7.38 -8.54
N LEU A 176 -1.64 -6.08 -8.36
CA LEU A 176 -2.08 -5.52 -7.06
C LEU A 176 -3.41 -6.12 -6.61
N LYS A 177 -4.35 -6.30 -7.54
CA LYS A 177 -5.65 -6.91 -7.26
C LYS A 177 -5.51 -8.37 -6.80
N SER A 178 -4.66 -9.15 -7.45
CA SER A 178 -4.44 -10.56 -7.06
C SER A 178 -3.76 -10.67 -5.70
N VAL A 179 -2.78 -9.80 -5.43
CA VAL A 179 -2.00 -9.78 -4.18
C VAL A 179 -2.85 -9.36 -2.98
N VAL A 180 -3.61 -8.26 -3.11
CA VAL A 180 -4.39 -7.69 -2.00
C VAL A 180 -5.70 -8.46 -1.77
N GLY A 181 -6.12 -9.30 -2.71
CA GLY A 181 -7.13 -10.34 -2.49
C GLY A 181 -8.57 -9.84 -2.25
N VAL A 182 -8.81 -8.54 -2.34
CA VAL A 182 -10.14 -7.93 -2.26
C VAL A 182 -10.33 -7.07 -3.48
N SER A 183 -11.55 -7.08 -4.02
CA SER A 183 -11.94 -6.32 -5.19
C SER A 183 -11.54 -4.85 -5.03
N LEU A 184 -10.40 -4.46 -5.63
CA LEU A 184 -10.02 -3.05 -5.82
C LEU A 184 -11.14 -2.28 -6.56
N ASP A 185 -12.07 -3.02 -7.18
CA ASP A 185 -13.29 -2.58 -7.84
C ASP A 185 -14.46 -2.28 -6.87
N GLN A 186 -14.42 -2.69 -5.58
CA GLN A 186 -15.55 -2.55 -4.63
C GLN A 186 -15.43 -1.42 -3.60
N ILE A 187 -14.45 -0.52 -3.71
CA ILE A 187 -14.40 0.66 -2.82
C ILE A 187 -15.20 1.82 -3.44
N VAL A 188 -16.54 1.65 -3.36
CA VAL A 188 -17.71 2.58 -3.42
C VAL A 188 -17.83 3.59 -4.59
N PRO A 189 -19.08 3.93 -4.97
CA PRO A 189 -19.73 3.52 -6.21
C PRO A 189 -19.26 4.32 -7.45
N LEU A 190 -19.43 3.75 -8.64
CA LEU A 190 -19.60 4.57 -9.85
C LEU A 190 -20.80 5.47 -9.54
N GLY A 191 -20.62 6.79 -9.61
CA GLY A 191 -21.69 7.74 -9.33
C GLY A 191 -22.96 7.40 -10.12
N ASP A 192 -24.11 7.69 -9.49
CA ASP A 192 -25.40 7.73 -10.17
C ASP A 192 -25.34 8.58 -11.46
#